data_AF-A0A8J7Z4G5-F1
#
_entry.id   AF-A0A8J7Z4G5-F1
#
_cell.length_a   1.000
_cell.length_b   1.000
_cell.length_c   1.000
_cell.angle_alpha   90.00
_cell.angle_beta   90.00
_cell.angle_gamma   90.00
#
_symmetry.space_group_name_H-M   'P 1'
#
loop_
_entity.id
_entity.type
_entity.pdbx_description
1 polymer ?
#
loop_
_entity_poly.entity_id
_entity_poly.type
_entity_poly.pdbx_seq_one_letter_code
_entity_poly.pdbx_strand_id
1 'polypeptide(L)'
;MLKTETTTTLVDKIDTEQKKQLSGLKSSLFLFASLAIAHCLHLTIHEFGHAIAYKIMGYNIEKIFLHPFDVSQVTTVNPMNFEVFGGLAGPLFDLIIATILFVSLWKIRRPMLLPLLLLGPFAYVVEGVSVIICVIDYPYLIGDWGDAIHAGVPIPVVITIGIIFIIIGLLGMPLVFPLANISIEEPFIKRLTIKAGGFIGYYLLSFLFVVIFNKWAIKWRGIALGFSIVLALILSIIYKPLIKIYNRFTHTKPTEMQWSTIGITLGIAAVIMTIQMLTYYLIPV
;
A
#
# COMPACT_ATOMS: atom_id res chain seq x y z
N MET A 1 -38.11 18.82 -44.11
CA MET A 1 -38.16 17.93 -42.93
C MET A 1 -37.00 18.29 -42.00
N LEU A 2 -37.25 19.19 -41.03
CA LEU A 2 -36.32 19.44 -39.93
C LEU A 2 -36.38 18.20 -39.01
N LYS A 3 -35.29 17.43 -38.93
CA LYS A 3 -35.15 16.36 -37.94
C LYS A 3 -35.18 17.04 -36.57
N THR A 4 -36.28 16.86 -35.85
CA THR A 4 -36.34 17.02 -34.41
C THR A 4 -35.42 15.97 -33.78
N GLU A 5 -34.11 16.25 -33.77
CA GLU A 5 -33.17 15.57 -32.87
C GLU A 5 -33.46 16.02 -31.43
N THR A 6 -34.55 15.45 -30.91
CA THR A 6 -34.82 15.04 -29.53
C THR A 6 -33.84 15.52 -28.46
N THR A 7 -34.24 16.59 -27.77
CA THR A 7 -33.69 17.08 -26.49
C THR A 7 -33.53 15.97 -25.44
N THR A 8 -34.33 14.90 -25.51
CA THR A 8 -34.24 13.69 -24.67
C THR A 8 -32.86 13.02 -24.75
N THR A 9 -32.22 13.04 -25.92
CA THR A 9 -30.91 12.39 -26.12
C THR A 9 -29.75 13.11 -25.44
N LEU A 10 -29.90 14.42 -25.14
CA LEU A 10 -28.85 15.19 -24.46
C LEU A 10 -28.88 14.92 -22.95
N VAL A 11 -30.08 14.89 -22.34
CA VAL A 11 -30.27 14.62 -20.91
C VAL A 11 -29.76 13.22 -20.55
N ASP A 12 -30.14 12.21 -21.34
CA ASP A 12 -29.70 10.83 -21.11
C ASP A 12 -28.17 10.66 -21.20
N LYS A 13 -27.53 11.40 -22.12
CA LYS A 13 -26.06 11.43 -22.25
C LYS A 13 -25.40 12.08 -21.03
N ILE A 14 -25.92 13.20 -20.56
CA ILE A 14 -25.41 13.91 -19.38
C ILE A 14 -25.51 13.02 -18.13
N ASP A 15 -26.67 12.40 -17.91
CA ASP A 15 -26.90 11.51 -16.76
C ASP A 15 -25.97 10.29 -16.78
N THR A 16 -25.72 9.74 -17.98
CA THR A 16 -24.82 8.59 -18.15
C THR A 16 -23.37 8.96 -17.83
N GLU A 17 -22.89 10.10 -18.31
CA GLU A 17 -21.52 10.57 -18.02
C GLU A 17 -21.36 10.94 -16.55
N GLN A 18 -22.34 11.60 -15.93
CA GLN A 18 -22.32 11.89 -14.50
C GLN A 18 -22.25 10.60 -13.66
N LYS A 19 -23.05 9.58 -13.99
CA LYS A 19 -23.00 8.27 -13.31
C LYS A 19 -21.63 7.60 -13.44
N LYS A 20 -20.99 7.68 -14.62
CA LYS A 20 -19.64 7.14 -14.84
C LYS A 20 -18.58 7.86 -14.02
N GLN A 21 -18.63 9.20 -13.97
CA GLN A 21 -17.70 10.01 -13.19
C GLN A 21 -17.83 9.72 -11.69
N LEU A 22 -19.07 9.67 -11.20
CA LEU A 22 -19.37 9.33 -9.81
C LEU A 22 -18.85 7.95 -9.43
N SER A 23 -18.98 6.96 -10.33
CA SER A 23 -18.44 5.62 -10.15
C SER A 23 -16.90 5.61 -10.06
N GLY A 24 -16.22 6.42 -10.88
CA GLY A 24 -14.77 6.60 -10.80
C GLY A 24 -14.32 7.19 -9.46
N LEU A 25 -14.94 8.29 -9.02
CA LEU A 25 -14.63 8.93 -7.74
C LEU A 25 -14.82 7.97 -6.56
N LYS A 26 -15.94 7.26 -6.53
CA LYS A 26 -16.23 6.23 -5.50
C LYS A 26 -15.14 5.18 -5.42
N SER A 27 -14.70 4.68 -6.57
CA SER A 27 -13.65 3.67 -6.67
C SER A 27 -12.30 4.21 -6.17
N SER A 28 -11.95 5.44 -6.54
CA SER A 28 -10.74 6.13 -6.06
C SER A 28 -10.72 6.29 -4.55
N LEU A 29 -11.81 6.82 -3.97
CA LEU A 29 -11.92 7.04 -2.53
C LEU A 29 -11.88 5.72 -1.76
N PHE A 30 -12.53 4.68 -2.27
CA PHE A 30 -12.49 3.37 -1.67
C PHE A 30 -11.10 2.74 -1.71
N LEU A 31 -10.40 2.85 -2.84
CA LEU A 31 -9.03 2.35 -2.98
C LEU A 31 -8.07 3.14 -2.09
N PHE A 32 -8.21 4.46 -1.99
CA PHE A 32 -7.46 5.31 -1.06
C PHE A 32 -7.63 4.83 0.38
N ALA A 33 -8.88 4.66 0.83
CA ALA A 33 -9.16 4.22 2.20
C ALA A 33 -8.62 2.80 2.48
N SER A 34 -8.76 1.90 1.50
CA SER A 34 -8.27 0.53 1.61
C SER A 34 -6.74 0.48 1.67
N LEU A 35 -6.07 1.32 0.88
CA LEU A 35 -4.62 1.47 0.90
C LEU A 35 -4.14 2.04 2.23
N ALA A 36 -4.82 3.06 2.77
CA ALA A 36 -4.47 3.64 4.06
C ALA A 36 -4.53 2.60 5.19
N ILE A 37 -5.61 1.80 5.23
CA ILE A 37 -5.74 0.69 6.19
C ILE A 37 -4.64 -0.36 5.96
N ALA A 38 -4.43 -0.79 4.72
CA ALA A 38 -3.41 -1.79 4.38
C ALA A 38 -2.01 -1.31 4.79
N HIS A 39 -1.67 -0.04 4.54
CA HIS A 39 -0.39 0.54 4.91
C HIS A 39 -0.21 0.65 6.42
N CYS A 40 -1.24 1.08 7.15
CA CYS A 40 -1.17 1.08 8.61
C CYS A 40 -0.98 -0.33 9.18
N LEU A 41 -1.69 -1.33 8.65
CA LEU A 41 -1.54 -2.72 9.07
C LEU A 41 -0.13 -3.25 8.77
N HIS A 42 0.39 -2.99 7.56
CA HIS A 42 1.75 -3.31 7.17
C HIS A 42 2.78 -2.75 8.18
N LEU A 43 2.73 -1.44 8.46
CA LEU A 43 3.65 -0.83 9.44
C LEU A 43 3.49 -1.43 10.83
N THR A 44 2.25 -1.71 11.25
CA THR A 44 2.02 -2.33 12.56
C THR A 44 2.70 -3.70 12.61
N ILE A 45 2.41 -4.58 11.66
CA ILE A 45 2.96 -5.93 11.66
C ILE A 45 4.49 -5.88 11.56
N HIS A 46 5.02 -5.03 10.69
CA HIS A 46 6.45 -4.82 10.50
C HIS A 46 7.17 -4.45 11.81
N GLU A 47 6.71 -3.41 12.51
CA GLU A 47 7.34 -2.99 13.78
C GLU A 47 7.17 -4.03 14.88
N PHE A 48 6.04 -4.75 14.91
CA PHE A 48 5.88 -5.88 15.83
C PHE A 48 6.88 -7.02 15.54
N GLY A 49 7.26 -7.23 14.28
CA GLY A 49 8.33 -8.16 13.90
C GLY A 49 9.67 -7.77 14.53
N HIS A 50 10.07 -6.50 14.41
CA HIS A 50 11.27 -5.99 15.10
C HIS A 50 11.18 -6.14 16.61
N ALA A 51 10.05 -5.76 17.22
CA ALA A 51 9.86 -5.89 18.66
C ALA A 51 10.03 -7.34 19.15
N ILE A 52 9.48 -8.31 18.42
CA ILE A 52 9.65 -9.73 18.75
C ILE A 52 11.12 -10.13 18.66
N ALA A 53 11.82 -9.77 17.58
CA ALA A 53 13.23 -10.09 17.41
C ALA A 53 14.10 -9.46 18.50
N TYR A 54 13.90 -8.18 18.81
CA TYR A 54 14.65 -7.48 19.84
C TYR A 54 14.47 -8.12 21.22
N LYS A 55 13.24 -8.57 21.55
CA LYS A 55 13.00 -9.33 22.79
C LYS A 55 13.73 -10.67 22.79
N ILE A 56 13.74 -11.41 21.67
CA ILE A 56 14.47 -12.69 21.55
C ILE A 56 15.98 -12.49 21.72
N MET A 57 16.52 -11.38 21.20
CA MET A 57 17.92 -11.01 21.31
C MET A 57 18.32 -10.46 22.69
N GLY A 58 17.35 -10.31 23.60
CA GLY A 58 17.59 -9.81 24.96
C GLY A 58 17.68 -8.29 25.06
N TYR A 59 17.26 -7.53 24.04
CA TYR A 59 17.17 -6.08 24.13
C TYR A 59 15.97 -5.63 24.96
N ASN A 60 16.18 -4.57 25.73
CA ASN A 60 15.12 -3.87 26.45
C ASN A 60 14.49 -2.84 25.52
N ILE A 61 13.30 -3.15 25.00
CA ILE A 61 12.48 -2.21 24.24
C ILE A 61 12.05 -1.07 25.17
N GLU A 62 12.37 0.16 24.77
CA GLU A 62 11.94 1.39 25.43
C GLU A 62 10.60 1.86 24.87
N LYS A 63 10.41 1.75 23.55
CA LYS A 63 9.20 2.23 22.89
C LYS A 63 8.93 1.54 21.57
N ILE A 64 7.66 1.34 21.26
CA ILE A 64 7.17 1.05 19.91
C ILE A 64 6.35 2.24 19.46
N PHE A 65 6.82 2.94 18.44
CA PHE A 65 6.13 4.07 17.84
C PHE A 65 5.63 3.69 16.46
N LEU A 66 4.33 3.85 16.23
CA LEU A 66 3.71 3.66 14.93
C LEU A 66 3.27 5.00 14.36
N HIS A 67 3.43 5.19 13.07
CA HIS A 67 2.90 6.37 12.40
C HIS A 67 2.42 6.03 11.00
N PRO A 68 1.23 6.48 10.57
CA PRO A 68 0.67 6.09 9.27
C PRO A 68 1.50 6.57 8.07
N PHE A 69 2.43 7.49 8.30
CA PHE A 69 3.33 8.02 7.28
C PHE A 69 4.77 7.52 7.44
N ASP A 70 4.92 6.30 7.98
CA ASP A 70 6.13 5.49 7.91
C ASP A 70 7.35 6.26 8.49
N VAL A 71 7.09 6.77 9.69
CA VAL A 71 8.10 7.26 10.65
C VAL A 71 8.03 6.41 11.92
N SER A 72 7.55 5.17 11.75
CA SER A 72 7.47 4.16 12.77
C SER A 72 8.86 3.68 13.15
N GLN A 73 9.02 3.22 14.39
CA GLN A 73 10.27 2.66 14.89
C GLN A 73 10.04 1.89 16.19
N VAL A 74 10.84 0.86 16.41
CA VAL A 74 11.07 0.26 17.74
C VAL A 74 12.38 0.80 18.31
N THR A 75 12.33 1.50 19.44
CA THR A 75 13.53 1.97 20.15
C THR A 75 13.87 1.06 21.32
N THR A 76 15.17 0.89 21.54
CA THR A 76 15.74 0.10 22.64
C THR A 76 16.53 1.00 23.58
N VAL A 77 16.57 0.64 24.86
CA VAL A 77 17.32 1.39 25.88
C VAL A 77 18.82 1.41 25.59
N ASN A 78 19.34 0.29 25.08
CA ASN A 78 20.74 0.14 24.71
C ASN A 78 20.89 0.23 23.18
N PRO A 79 22.00 0.79 22.67
CA PRO A 79 22.29 0.76 21.24
C PRO A 79 22.38 -0.68 20.75
N MET A 80 21.72 -0.95 19.62
CA MET A 80 21.74 -2.25 18.98
C MET A 80 23.02 -2.42 18.16
N ASN A 81 23.51 -3.66 18.08
CA ASN A 81 24.52 -4.00 17.09
C ASN A 81 23.82 -4.22 15.74
N PHE A 82 24.50 -3.91 14.65
CA PHE A 82 24.01 -4.21 13.30
C PHE A 82 23.95 -5.72 13.12
N GLU A 83 22.75 -6.28 13.25
CA GLU A 83 22.51 -7.72 13.17
C GLU A 83 21.45 -8.02 12.11
N VAL A 84 21.78 -8.98 11.22
CA VAL A 84 20.88 -9.40 10.12
C VAL A 84 19.50 -9.78 10.65
N PHE A 85 19.44 -10.48 11.78
CA PHE A 85 18.18 -10.94 12.34
C PHE A 85 17.31 -9.77 12.84
N GLY A 86 17.90 -8.81 13.55
CA GLY A 86 17.19 -7.64 14.06
C GLY A 86 16.64 -6.78 12.93
N GLY A 87 17.44 -6.52 11.89
CA GLY A 87 17.03 -5.77 10.71
C GLY A 87 15.98 -6.50 9.88
N LEU A 88 16.15 -7.77 9.55
CA LEU A 88 15.21 -8.46 8.64
C LEU A 88 13.91 -8.94 9.31
N ALA A 89 13.81 -8.92 10.65
CA ALA A 89 12.66 -9.44 11.36
C ALA A 89 11.35 -8.72 11.01
N GLY A 90 11.35 -7.38 10.94
CA GLY A 90 10.17 -6.61 10.55
C GLY A 90 9.67 -6.95 9.14
N PRO A 91 10.51 -6.77 8.11
CA PRO A 91 10.17 -7.12 6.73
C PRO A 91 9.67 -8.56 6.56
N LEU A 92 10.40 -9.54 7.13
CA LEU A 92 10.05 -10.94 6.97
C LEU A 92 8.75 -11.30 7.69
N PHE A 93 8.54 -10.77 8.90
CA PHE A 93 7.32 -11.02 9.65
C PHE A 93 6.10 -10.41 8.94
N ASP A 94 6.21 -9.20 8.42
CA ASP A 94 5.16 -8.56 7.63
C ASP A 94 4.81 -9.39 6.39
N LEU A 95 5.80 -9.77 5.57
CA LEU A 95 5.56 -10.57 4.38
C LEU A 95 4.88 -11.91 4.69
N ILE A 96 5.28 -12.58 5.78
CA ILE A 96 4.66 -13.85 6.20
C ILE A 96 3.19 -13.63 6.55
N ILE A 97 2.88 -12.69 7.44
CA ILE A 97 1.50 -12.44 7.91
C ILE A 97 0.62 -11.91 6.77
N ALA A 98 1.13 -10.96 5.98
CA ALA A 98 0.44 -10.40 4.82
C ALA A 98 0.10 -11.48 3.78
N THR A 99 1.02 -12.41 3.53
CA THR A 99 0.79 -13.56 2.64
C THR A 99 -0.25 -14.53 3.19
N ILE A 100 -0.17 -14.88 4.47
CA ILE A 100 -1.15 -15.75 5.13
C ILE A 100 -2.55 -15.14 5.04
N LEU A 101 -2.69 -13.84 5.36
CA LEU A 101 -3.97 -13.13 5.28
C LEU A 101 -4.50 -13.09 3.84
N PHE A 102 -3.65 -12.76 2.87
CA PHE A 102 -4.02 -12.74 1.47
C PHE A 102 -4.55 -14.10 0.99
N VAL A 103 -3.79 -15.17 1.20
CA VAL A 103 -4.15 -16.53 0.76
C VAL A 103 -5.39 -17.04 1.50
N SER A 104 -5.50 -16.80 2.81
CA SER A 104 -6.64 -17.26 3.61
C SER A 104 -7.95 -16.58 3.22
N LEU A 105 -7.90 -15.28 2.94
CA LEU A 105 -9.08 -14.49 2.55
C LEU A 105 -9.39 -14.57 1.05
N TRP A 106 -8.49 -15.14 0.25
CA TRP A 106 -8.61 -15.22 -1.20
C TRP A 106 -9.90 -15.90 -1.69
N LYS A 107 -10.46 -16.84 -0.93
CA LYS A 107 -11.71 -17.51 -1.31
C LYS A 107 -12.96 -16.64 -1.10
N ILE A 108 -12.92 -15.67 -0.18
CA ILE A 108 -14.11 -14.91 0.24
C ILE A 108 -14.35 -13.68 -0.64
N ARG A 109 -13.30 -12.98 -1.09
CA ARG A 109 -13.30 -11.89 -2.10
C ARG A 109 -14.54 -10.99 -2.09
N ARG A 110 -14.71 -10.23 -1.01
CA ARG A 110 -15.74 -9.20 -0.88
C ARG A 110 -15.09 -7.81 -0.89
N PRO A 111 -15.78 -6.76 -1.38
CA PRO A 111 -15.24 -5.39 -1.33
C PRO A 111 -14.76 -4.99 0.05
N MET A 112 -15.53 -5.28 1.10
CA MET A 112 -15.17 -4.97 2.50
C MET A 112 -13.83 -5.60 2.95
N LEU A 113 -13.37 -6.66 2.30
CA LEU A 113 -12.10 -7.33 2.60
C LEU A 113 -10.94 -6.80 1.75
N LEU A 114 -11.18 -5.85 0.84
CA LEU A 114 -10.14 -5.27 0.00
C LEU A 114 -8.94 -4.76 0.81
N PRO A 115 -9.07 -4.05 1.95
CA PRO A 115 -7.90 -3.61 2.69
C PRO A 115 -6.98 -4.77 3.13
N LEU A 116 -7.56 -5.87 3.59
CA LEU A 116 -6.82 -7.06 4.03
C LEU A 116 -6.27 -7.87 2.85
N LEU A 117 -6.99 -7.93 1.73
CA LEU A 117 -6.52 -8.57 0.50
C LEU A 117 -5.47 -7.71 -0.23
N LEU A 118 -5.49 -6.40 -0.06
CA LEU A 118 -4.50 -5.50 -0.63
C LEU A 118 -3.18 -5.56 0.14
N LEU A 119 -3.24 -5.83 1.46
CA LEU A 119 -2.08 -5.94 2.34
C LEU A 119 -0.98 -6.86 1.78
N GLY A 120 -1.32 -8.07 1.35
CA GLY A 120 -0.38 -9.04 0.76
C GLY A 120 0.48 -8.47 -0.36
N PRO A 121 -0.09 -8.20 -1.55
CA PRO A 121 0.68 -7.66 -2.67
C PRO A 121 1.26 -6.26 -2.38
N PHE A 122 0.65 -5.48 -1.49
CA PHE A 122 1.18 -4.18 -1.10
C PHE A 122 2.46 -4.30 -0.26
N ALA A 123 2.49 -5.17 0.75
CA ALA A 123 3.67 -5.45 1.58
C ALA A 123 4.88 -5.80 0.70
N TYR A 124 4.70 -6.70 -0.27
CA TYR A 124 5.74 -7.04 -1.24
C TYR A 124 6.26 -5.83 -2.04
N VAL A 125 5.39 -4.92 -2.48
CA VAL A 125 5.83 -3.71 -3.16
C VAL A 125 6.60 -2.79 -2.21
N VAL A 126 6.08 -2.54 -1.00
CA VAL A 126 6.70 -1.61 -0.05
C VAL A 126 8.08 -2.12 0.39
N GLU A 127 8.17 -3.39 0.77
CA GLU A 127 9.45 -3.99 1.18
C GLU A 127 10.46 -4.03 0.03
N GLY A 128 10.01 -4.36 -1.18
CA GLY A 128 10.90 -4.34 -2.34
C GLY A 128 11.38 -2.93 -2.72
N VAL A 129 10.57 -1.90 -2.47
CA VAL A 129 10.99 -0.49 -2.62
C VAL A 129 11.95 -0.08 -1.51
N SER A 130 11.69 -0.48 -0.26
CA SER A 130 12.56 -0.25 0.90
C SER A 130 13.96 -0.81 0.65
N VAL A 131 14.06 -2.02 0.09
CA VAL A 131 15.32 -2.63 -0.37
C VAL A 131 16.08 -1.71 -1.33
N ILE A 132 15.42 -1.21 -2.39
CA ILE A 132 16.06 -0.36 -3.40
C ILE A 132 16.54 0.95 -2.78
N ILE A 133 15.70 1.54 -1.93
CA ILE A 133 16.01 2.77 -1.17
C ILE A 133 17.26 2.59 -0.32
N CYS A 134 17.35 1.50 0.45
CA CYS A 134 18.53 1.19 1.26
C CYS A 134 19.77 1.04 0.39
N VAL A 135 19.69 0.28 -0.71
CA VAL A 135 20.84 0.08 -1.61
C VAL A 135 21.32 1.40 -2.23
N ILE A 136 20.41 2.31 -2.61
CA ILE A 136 20.77 3.61 -3.19
C ILE A 136 21.50 4.50 -2.18
N ASP A 137 21.14 4.44 -0.90
CA ASP A 137 21.74 5.29 0.14
C ASP A 137 23.00 4.69 0.78
N TYR A 138 23.45 3.52 0.33
CA TYR A 138 24.73 2.96 0.74
C TYR A 138 25.91 3.92 0.44
N PRO A 139 26.83 4.20 1.38
CA PRO A 139 27.03 3.54 2.67
C PRO A 139 26.36 4.21 3.89
N TYR A 140 25.56 5.25 3.70
CA TYR A 140 24.91 6.01 4.79
C TYR A 140 23.63 5.35 5.31
N LEU A 141 23.55 4.01 5.20
CA LEU A 141 22.33 3.20 5.31
C LEU A 141 21.51 3.55 6.56
N ILE A 142 20.23 3.85 6.35
CA ILE A 142 19.22 3.97 7.40
C ILE A 142 18.07 3.04 7.01
N GLY A 143 17.86 1.98 7.80
CA GLY A 143 16.74 1.06 7.62
C GLY A 143 17.13 -0.41 7.64
N ASP A 144 16.10 -1.25 7.66
CA ASP A 144 16.13 -2.69 7.94
C ASP A 144 17.08 -3.50 7.05
N TRP A 145 17.03 -3.23 5.75
CA TRP A 145 17.90 -3.86 4.76
C TRP A 145 19.32 -3.31 4.79
N GLY A 146 19.49 -2.09 5.31
CA GLY A 146 20.79 -1.51 5.59
C GLY A 146 21.54 -2.28 6.66
N ASP A 147 20.89 -2.64 7.76
CA ASP A 147 21.48 -3.44 8.83
C ASP A 147 21.97 -4.80 8.31
N ALA A 148 21.20 -5.44 7.43
CA ALA A 148 21.61 -6.69 6.79
C ALA A 148 22.85 -6.51 5.90
N ILE A 149 22.92 -5.43 5.11
CA ILE A 149 24.09 -5.11 4.28
C ILE A 149 25.32 -4.83 5.16
N HIS A 150 25.16 -4.06 6.24
CA HIS A 150 26.24 -3.78 7.21
C HIS A 150 26.75 -5.04 7.91
N ALA A 151 25.85 -5.99 8.18
CA ALA A 151 26.20 -7.29 8.73
C ALA A 151 26.79 -8.27 7.68
N GLY A 152 27.05 -7.80 6.46
CA GLY A 152 27.82 -8.53 5.44
C GLY A 152 27.00 -9.23 4.36
N VAL A 153 25.68 -9.01 4.31
CA VAL A 153 24.87 -9.56 3.21
C VAL A 153 25.25 -8.86 1.90
N PRO A 154 25.61 -9.61 0.83
CA PRO A 154 26.02 -8.99 -0.42
C PRO A 154 24.90 -8.17 -1.06
N ILE A 155 25.21 -6.93 -1.45
CA ILE A 155 24.28 -6.00 -2.13
C ILE A 155 23.55 -6.65 -3.33
N PRO A 156 24.20 -7.44 -4.22
CA PRO A 156 23.49 -8.08 -5.34
C PRO A 156 22.38 -9.05 -4.90
N VAL A 157 22.56 -9.74 -3.76
CA VAL A 157 21.54 -10.62 -3.20
C VAL A 157 20.35 -9.81 -2.72
N VAL A 158 20.61 -8.72 -1.98
CA VAL A 158 19.59 -7.81 -1.47
C VAL A 158 18.77 -7.20 -2.61
N ILE A 159 19.43 -6.64 -3.64
CA ILE A 159 18.76 -6.09 -4.84
C ILE A 159 17.86 -7.14 -5.51
N THR A 160 18.38 -8.37 -5.68
CA THR A 160 17.63 -9.45 -6.34
C THR A 160 16.35 -9.77 -5.58
N ILE A 161 16.42 -9.84 -4.25
CA ILE A 161 15.25 -10.05 -3.38
C ILE A 161 14.25 -8.89 -3.54
N GLY A 162 14.70 -7.64 -3.51
CA GLY A 162 13.83 -6.47 -3.69
C GLY A 162 13.09 -6.47 -5.03
N ILE A 163 13.78 -6.84 -6.12
CA ILE A 163 13.17 -6.98 -7.44
C ILE A 163 12.11 -8.10 -7.44
N ILE A 164 12.41 -9.25 -6.83
CA ILE A 164 11.46 -10.36 -6.72
C ILE A 164 10.21 -9.90 -5.96
N PHE A 165 10.36 -9.19 -4.85
CA PHE A 165 9.24 -8.67 -4.07
C PHE A 165 8.38 -7.71 -4.90
N ILE A 166 8.98 -6.74 -5.59
CA ILE A 166 8.24 -5.83 -6.47
C ILE A 166 7.46 -6.59 -7.54
N ILE A 167 8.07 -7.60 -8.18
CA ILE A 167 7.40 -8.41 -9.20
C ILE A 167 6.20 -9.16 -8.60
N ILE A 168 6.35 -9.81 -7.45
CA ILE A 168 5.26 -10.52 -6.76
C ILE A 168 4.11 -9.55 -6.47
N GLY A 169 4.43 -8.39 -5.91
CA GLY A 169 3.45 -7.35 -5.59
C GLY A 169 2.71 -6.82 -6.83
N LEU A 170 3.45 -6.51 -7.91
CA LEU A 170 2.90 -6.06 -9.19
C LEU A 170 1.98 -7.09 -9.84
N LEU A 171 2.31 -8.37 -9.73
CA LEU A 171 1.47 -9.47 -10.23
C LEU A 171 0.23 -9.68 -9.36
N GLY A 172 0.35 -9.48 -8.04
CA GLY A 172 -0.73 -9.70 -7.09
C GLY A 172 -1.77 -8.57 -7.04
N MET A 173 -1.38 -7.29 -7.13
CA MET A 173 -2.35 -6.17 -7.03
C MET A 173 -3.50 -6.21 -8.06
N PRO A 174 -3.28 -6.55 -9.35
CA PRO A 174 -4.36 -6.71 -10.32
C PRO A 174 -5.45 -7.71 -9.91
N LEU A 175 -5.12 -8.71 -9.08
CA LEU A 175 -6.07 -9.73 -8.61
C LEU A 175 -7.19 -9.14 -7.72
N VAL A 176 -6.92 -8.04 -7.02
CA VAL A 176 -7.85 -7.45 -6.05
C VAL A 176 -8.58 -6.22 -6.58
N PHE A 177 -8.12 -5.61 -7.67
CA PHE A 177 -8.75 -4.41 -8.25
C PHE A 177 -10.21 -4.53 -8.69
N PRO A 178 -10.73 -5.70 -9.13
CA PRO A 178 -12.17 -5.85 -9.34
C PRO A 178 -13.00 -5.55 -8.07
N LEU A 179 -12.45 -5.78 -6.87
CA LEU A 179 -13.11 -5.47 -5.60
C LEU A 179 -13.21 -3.95 -5.34
N ALA A 180 -12.41 -3.15 -6.05
CA ALA A 180 -12.49 -1.68 -6.06
C ALA A 180 -13.29 -1.16 -7.26
N ASN A 181 -14.13 -2.00 -7.88
CA ASN A 181 -14.92 -1.68 -9.07
C ASN A 181 -14.11 -1.30 -10.32
N ILE A 182 -12.86 -1.76 -10.43
CA ILE A 182 -12.04 -1.50 -11.62
C ILE A 182 -12.27 -2.61 -12.65
N SER A 183 -12.99 -2.30 -13.73
CA SER A 183 -13.31 -3.27 -14.79
C SER A 183 -12.22 -3.34 -15.88
N ILE A 184 -12.09 -4.49 -16.55
CA ILE A 184 -11.15 -4.68 -17.68
C ILE A 184 -11.62 -3.91 -18.92
N GLU A 185 -12.93 -3.74 -19.06
CA GLU A 185 -13.60 -3.06 -20.16
C GLU A 185 -13.45 -1.53 -20.10
N GLU A 186 -13.06 -0.98 -18.95
CA GLU A 186 -12.89 0.46 -18.79
C GLU A 186 -11.77 1.02 -19.68
N PRO A 187 -11.86 2.30 -20.11
CA PRO A 187 -10.75 2.97 -20.78
C PRO A 187 -9.50 3.02 -19.90
N PHE A 188 -8.30 3.00 -20.53
CA PHE A 188 -7.02 3.07 -19.82
C PHE A 188 -6.96 4.28 -18.87
N ILE A 189 -7.37 5.45 -19.35
CA ILE A 189 -7.33 6.70 -18.57
C ILE A 189 -8.20 6.60 -17.32
N LYS A 190 -9.40 5.99 -17.40
CA LYS A 190 -10.26 5.80 -16.22
C LYS A 190 -9.58 4.92 -15.16
N ARG A 191 -8.99 3.80 -15.57
CA ARG A 191 -8.25 2.92 -14.65
C ARG A 191 -7.04 3.60 -14.02
N LEU A 192 -6.32 4.40 -14.81
CA LEU A 192 -5.18 5.18 -14.34
C LEU A 192 -5.63 6.21 -13.30
N THR A 193 -6.69 6.97 -13.58
CA THR A 193 -7.23 7.97 -12.65
C THR A 193 -7.72 7.34 -11.35
N ILE A 194 -8.35 6.17 -11.39
CA ILE A 194 -8.78 5.46 -10.17
C ILE A 194 -7.58 5.07 -9.31
N LYS A 195 -6.56 4.46 -9.92
CA LYS A 195 -5.32 4.06 -9.21
C LYS A 195 -4.53 5.26 -8.72
N ALA A 196 -4.46 6.33 -9.51
CA ALA A 196 -3.86 7.59 -9.12
C ALA A 196 -4.56 8.17 -7.89
N GLY A 197 -5.88 8.24 -7.89
CA GLY A 197 -6.66 8.72 -6.74
C GLY A 197 -6.43 7.90 -5.46
N GLY A 198 -6.23 6.58 -5.59
CA GLY A 198 -5.86 5.71 -4.47
C GLY A 198 -4.40 5.88 -4.02
N PHE A 199 -3.46 5.42 -4.85
CA PHE A 199 -2.03 5.35 -4.52
C PHE A 199 -1.38 6.72 -4.39
N ILE A 200 -1.47 7.55 -5.44
CA ILE A 200 -0.83 8.87 -5.45
C ILE A 200 -1.50 9.76 -4.41
N GLY A 201 -2.83 9.69 -4.27
CA GLY A 201 -3.56 10.43 -3.24
C GLY A 201 -3.03 10.16 -1.83
N TYR A 202 -2.81 8.89 -1.47
CA TYR A 202 -2.29 8.50 -0.16
C TYR A 202 -0.86 9.01 0.07
N TYR A 203 0.04 8.74 -0.88
CA TYR A 203 1.44 9.15 -0.74
C TYR A 203 1.62 10.66 -0.85
N LEU A 204 0.74 11.38 -1.54
CA LEU A 204 0.72 12.84 -1.55
C LEU A 204 0.36 13.38 -0.17
N LEU A 205 -0.67 12.83 0.47
CA LEU A 205 -1.02 13.20 1.85
C LEU A 205 0.15 12.94 2.81
N SER A 206 0.78 11.78 2.69
CA SER A 206 1.96 11.40 3.47
C SER A 206 3.14 12.36 3.24
N PHE A 207 3.40 12.73 1.98
CA PHE A 207 4.44 13.68 1.62
C PHE A 207 4.17 15.08 2.17
N LEU A 208 2.94 15.59 2.02
CA LEU A 208 2.54 16.89 2.57
C LEU A 208 2.69 16.93 4.09
N PHE A 209 2.33 15.84 4.78
CA PHE A 209 2.55 15.74 6.22
C PHE A 209 4.02 15.90 6.57
N VAL A 210 4.94 15.17 5.94
CA VAL A 210 6.37 15.27 6.30
C VAL A 210 6.98 16.61 5.91
N VAL A 211 6.52 17.24 4.83
CA VAL A 211 6.96 18.61 4.47
C VAL A 211 6.63 19.60 5.59
N ILE A 212 5.47 19.44 6.23
CA ILE A 212 4.99 20.34 7.29
C ILE A 212 5.61 19.99 8.65
N PHE A 213 5.58 18.71 9.03
CA PHE A 213 5.83 18.27 10.40
C PHE A 213 7.14 17.49 10.59
N ASN A 214 7.72 16.91 9.53
CA ASN A 214 8.86 16.01 9.65
C ASN A 214 9.83 16.17 8.45
N LYS A 215 10.60 17.26 8.47
CA LYS A 215 11.45 17.65 7.33
C LYS A 215 12.55 16.65 7.00
N TRP A 216 13.00 15.85 7.96
CA TRP A 216 14.06 14.87 7.72
C TRP A 216 13.58 13.70 6.83
N ALA A 217 12.29 13.38 6.86
CA ALA A 217 11.70 12.32 6.05
C ALA A 217 11.28 12.75 4.61
N ILE A 218 11.50 14.02 4.23
CA ILE A 218 11.05 14.57 2.93
C ILE A 218 11.64 13.77 1.76
N LYS A 219 12.94 13.47 1.80
CA LYS A 219 13.63 12.72 0.73
C LYS A 219 12.94 11.38 0.47
N TRP A 220 12.75 10.60 1.53
CA TRP A 220 12.18 9.25 1.46
C TRP A 220 10.73 9.24 1.00
N ARG A 221 9.91 10.16 1.54
CA ARG A 221 8.52 10.29 1.10
C ARG A 221 8.39 10.82 -0.31
N GLY A 222 9.32 11.66 -0.75
CA GLY A 222 9.42 12.11 -2.14
C GLY A 222 9.67 10.94 -3.10
N ILE A 223 10.60 10.04 -2.75
CA ILE A 223 10.86 8.81 -3.52
C ILE A 223 9.62 7.92 -3.53
N ALA A 224 8.98 7.69 -2.38
CA ALA A 224 7.76 6.88 -2.28
C ALA A 224 6.61 7.46 -3.12
N LEU A 225 6.42 8.78 -3.12
CA LEU A 225 5.45 9.47 -3.96
C LEU A 225 5.78 9.28 -5.45
N GLY A 226 7.02 9.50 -5.86
CA GLY A 226 7.48 9.27 -7.24
C GLY A 226 7.25 7.81 -7.68
N PHE A 227 7.57 6.86 -6.81
CA PHE A 227 7.33 5.44 -7.05
C PHE A 227 5.84 5.13 -7.19
N SER A 228 4.96 5.75 -6.37
CA SER A 228 3.51 5.54 -6.46
C SER A 228 2.92 5.95 -7.83
N ILE A 229 3.50 6.97 -8.47
CA ILE A 229 3.13 7.40 -9.83
C ILE A 229 3.50 6.32 -10.85
N VAL A 230 4.75 5.84 -10.79
CA VAL A 230 5.26 4.77 -11.65
C VAL A 230 4.45 3.48 -11.45
N LEU A 231 4.15 3.15 -10.19
CA LEU A 231 3.33 2.00 -9.82
C LEU A 231 1.92 2.09 -10.43
N ALA A 232 1.23 3.22 -10.28
CA ALA A 232 -0.10 3.42 -10.85
C ALA A 232 -0.11 3.28 -12.39
N LEU A 233 0.96 3.76 -13.05
CA LEU A 233 1.15 3.62 -14.49
C LEU A 233 1.37 2.16 -14.89
N ILE A 234 2.35 1.48 -14.29
CA ILE A 234 2.67 0.07 -14.57
C ILE A 234 1.43 -0.80 -14.34
N LEU A 235 0.78 -0.65 -13.18
CA LEU A 235 -0.44 -1.38 -12.85
C LEU A 235 -1.57 -1.09 -13.83
N SER A 236 -1.61 0.06 -14.49
CA SER A 236 -2.60 0.37 -15.54
C SER A 236 -2.29 -0.28 -16.87
N ILE A 237 -1.01 -0.41 -17.21
CA ILE A 237 -0.51 -1.07 -18.41
C ILE A 237 -0.73 -2.58 -18.30
N ILE A 238 -0.28 -3.20 -17.20
CA ILE A 238 -0.30 -4.65 -17.04
C ILE A 238 -1.68 -5.21 -16.65
N TYR A 239 -2.62 -4.36 -16.22
CA TYR A 239 -3.93 -4.81 -15.73
C TYR A 239 -4.68 -5.68 -16.76
N LYS A 240 -4.85 -5.16 -17.98
CA LYS A 240 -5.63 -5.82 -19.02
C LYS A 240 -5.06 -7.18 -19.46
N PRO A 241 -3.76 -7.32 -19.77
CA PRO A 241 -3.19 -8.63 -20.10
C PRO A 241 -3.24 -9.60 -18.93
N LEU A 242 -2.91 -9.17 -17.71
CA LEU A 242 -2.90 -10.05 -16.54
C LEU A 242 -4.29 -10.51 -16.13
N ILE A 243 -5.27 -9.62 -16.06
CA ILE A 243 -6.62 -9.99 -15.63
C ILE A 243 -7.30 -10.93 -16.64
N LYS A 244 -6.94 -10.87 -17.94
CA LYS A 244 -7.38 -11.87 -18.93
C LYS A 244 -6.89 -13.28 -18.58
N ILE A 245 -5.66 -13.41 -18.09
CA ILE A 245 -5.08 -14.67 -17.65
C ILE A 245 -5.75 -15.09 -16.34
N TYR A 246 -5.85 -14.17 -15.39
CA TYR A 246 -6.42 -14.44 -14.06
C TYR A 246 -7.90 -14.78 -14.09
N ASN A 247 -8.70 -14.17 -14.98
CA ASN A 247 -10.12 -14.46 -15.09
C ASN A 247 -10.41 -15.94 -15.39
N ARG A 248 -9.45 -16.69 -15.95
CA ARG A 248 -9.54 -18.15 -16.12
C ARG A 248 -9.59 -18.91 -14.79
N PHE A 249 -9.07 -18.32 -13.72
CA PHE A 249 -8.93 -18.94 -12.40
C PHE A 249 -9.81 -18.27 -11.35
N THR A 250 -9.92 -16.94 -11.41
CA THR A 250 -10.46 -16.15 -10.31
C THR A 250 -11.95 -15.85 -10.46
N HIS A 251 -12.42 -15.58 -11.68
CA HIS A 251 -13.82 -15.18 -11.95
C HIS A 251 -14.32 -14.02 -11.06
N THR A 252 -13.43 -13.13 -10.59
CA THR A 252 -13.81 -12.00 -9.73
C THR A 252 -14.53 -10.95 -10.56
N LYS A 253 -15.80 -10.66 -10.24
CA LYS A 253 -16.57 -9.62 -10.94
C LYS A 253 -16.35 -8.24 -10.29
N PRO A 254 -16.25 -7.16 -11.08
CA PRO A 254 -16.33 -5.79 -10.58
C PRO A 254 -17.60 -5.61 -9.73
N THR A 255 -17.45 -5.01 -8.54
CA THR A 255 -18.59 -4.77 -7.64
C THR A 255 -18.78 -3.28 -7.45
N GLU A 256 -19.98 -2.77 -7.74
CA GLU A 256 -20.29 -1.36 -7.53
C GLU A 256 -20.24 -0.99 -6.05
N MET A 257 -19.63 0.17 -5.76
CA MET A 257 -19.44 0.64 -4.39
C MET A 257 -20.59 1.54 -3.95
N GLN A 258 -21.17 1.22 -2.79
CA GLN A 258 -22.11 2.11 -2.11
C GLN A 258 -21.37 3.17 -1.29
N TRP A 259 -21.97 4.37 -1.17
CA TRP A 259 -21.39 5.46 -0.37
C TRP A 259 -21.24 5.09 1.10
N SER A 260 -22.14 4.29 1.65
CA SER A 260 -22.06 3.74 3.01
C SER A 260 -20.79 2.92 3.22
N THR A 261 -20.48 1.99 2.29
CA THR A 261 -19.24 1.21 2.32
C THR A 261 -17.99 2.08 2.29
N ILE A 262 -17.98 3.11 1.44
CA ILE A 262 -16.87 4.05 1.32
C ILE A 262 -16.69 4.83 2.63
N GLY A 263 -17.79 5.36 3.17
CA GLY A 263 -17.79 6.11 4.43
C GLY A 263 -17.30 5.27 5.61
N ILE A 264 -17.75 4.02 5.74
CA ILE A 264 -17.28 3.09 6.77
C ILE A 264 -15.78 2.84 6.62
N THR A 265 -15.31 2.58 5.40
CA THR A 265 -13.90 2.26 5.15
C THR A 265 -13.00 3.47 5.42
N LEU A 266 -13.41 4.67 5.01
CA LEU A 266 -12.73 5.92 5.35
C LEU A 266 -12.72 6.17 6.87
N GLY A 267 -13.84 5.91 7.55
CA GLY A 267 -13.92 6.02 9.01
C GLY A 267 -12.95 5.09 9.72
N ILE A 268 -12.88 3.83 9.30
CA ILE A 268 -11.91 2.85 9.83
C ILE A 268 -10.47 3.31 9.55
N ALA A 269 -10.17 3.75 8.33
CA ALA A 269 -8.85 4.27 7.97
C ALA A 269 -8.44 5.44 8.88
N ALA A 270 -9.32 6.42 9.05
CA ALA A 270 -9.07 7.57 9.92
C ALA A 270 -8.83 7.15 11.37
N VAL A 271 -9.67 6.26 11.92
CA VAL A 271 -9.50 5.75 13.29
C VAL A 271 -8.15 5.05 13.47
N ILE A 272 -7.77 4.14 12.56
CA ILE A 272 -6.49 3.43 12.64
C ILE A 272 -5.32 4.41 12.54
N MET A 273 -5.35 5.34 11.58
CA MET A 273 -4.31 6.36 11.44
C MET A 273 -4.18 7.22 12.69
N THR A 274 -5.30 7.65 13.28
CA THR A 274 -5.30 8.41 14.55
C THR A 274 -4.72 7.58 15.69
N ILE A 275 -5.11 6.32 15.85
CA ILE A 275 -4.57 5.43 16.89
C ILE A 275 -3.04 5.32 16.73
N GLN A 276 -2.55 5.07 15.51
CA GLN A 276 -1.11 5.03 15.26
C GLN A 276 -0.43 6.34 15.65
N MET A 277 -0.91 7.49 15.16
CA MET A 277 -0.33 8.79 15.53
C MET A 277 -0.29 9.02 17.05
N LEU A 278 -1.29 8.54 17.79
CA LEU A 278 -1.34 8.64 19.24
C LEU A 278 -0.35 7.71 19.96
N THR A 279 0.14 6.63 19.33
CA THR A 279 1.19 5.78 19.93
C THR A 279 2.46 6.57 20.24
N TYR A 280 2.73 7.67 19.53
CA TYR A 280 3.81 8.59 19.86
C TYR A 280 3.71 9.13 21.29
N TYR A 281 2.50 9.38 21.76
CA TYR A 281 2.26 10.05 23.02
C TYR A 281 1.90 9.08 24.15
N LEU A 282 1.34 7.92 23.83
CA LEU A 282 0.63 7.09 24.81
C LEU A 282 1.36 5.84 25.27
N ILE A 283 2.41 5.38 24.58
CA ILE A 283 3.09 4.13 24.93
C ILE A 283 4.52 4.42 25.41
N PRO A 284 4.74 4.69 26.71
CA PRO A 284 5.98 4.31 27.37
C PRO A 284 5.93 2.80 27.62
N VAL A 285 6.95 2.04 27.15
CA VAL A 285 7.08 0.61 27.47
C VAL A 285 7.81 0.44 28.79
#